data_AF-A0A9Q3UU26-F1
#
_entry.id   AF-A0A9Q3UU26-F1
#
_cell.length_a   1.000
_cell.length_b   1.000
_cell.length_c   1.000
_cell.angle_alpha   90.00
_cell.angle_beta   90.00
_cell.angle_gamma   90.00
#
_symmetry.space_group_name_H-M   'P 1'
#
loop_
_entity.id
_entity.type
_entity.pdbx_description
1 polymer ?
#
loop_
_entity_poly.entity_id
_entity_poly.type
_entity_poly.pdbx_seq_one_letter_code
_entity_poly.pdbx_strand_id
1 'polypeptide(L)'
;MINKNEIHFRKANATDIDIIWEIIQQSIERRRIDGSAQWQNGYPNLQTVESDVSKEFGYVLTVNNEIAVYVALIFNDEPAYSTIEGEWLTTGEFVVVHRVAVSENFAGQGLAKKLFDYIEDFTKSQNVLSVKVDTNYDNIAMLKILESKGYSYCGEVFLAGGVRKAFEKVLI
;
A
#
# COMPACT_ATOMS: atom_id res chain seq x y z
N MET A 1 9.38 -12.19 -30.55
CA MET A 1 9.34 -10.81 -30.01
C MET A 1 8.54 -10.86 -28.73
N ILE A 2 9.17 -10.64 -27.57
CA ILE A 2 8.46 -10.67 -26.28
C ILE A 2 7.75 -9.33 -26.17
N ASN A 3 6.42 -9.32 -26.22
CA ASN A 3 5.64 -8.14 -25.84
C ASN A 3 5.97 -7.82 -24.38
N LYS A 4 6.79 -6.79 -24.16
CA LYS A 4 7.04 -6.28 -22.82
C LYS A 4 5.75 -5.58 -22.41
N ASN A 5 5.03 -6.16 -21.45
CA ASN A 5 3.83 -5.52 -20.91
C ASN A 5 4.15 -4.08 -20.51
N GLU A 6 3.32 -3.15 -20.97
CA GLU A 6 3.47 -1.73 -20.67
C GLU A 6 2.95 -1.48 -19.26
N ILE A 7 3.81 -0.98 -18.37
CA ILE A 7 3.47 -0.80 -16.95
C ILE A 7 3.61 0.67 -16.59
N HIS A 8 2.52 1.26 -16.12
CA HIS A 8 2.48 2.67 -15.73
C HIS A 8 2.02 2.84 -14.30
N PHE A 9 2.75 3.65 -13.53
CA PHE A 9 2.32 4.11 -12.23
C PHE A 9 1.78 5.53 -12.37
N ARG A 10 0.52 5.74 -11.97
CA ARG A 10 -0.14 7.05 -12.11
C ARG A 10 -1.12 7.30 -10.97
N LYS A 11 -1.44 8.57 -10.75
CA LYS A 11 -2.54 8.97 -9.86
C LYS A 11 -3.86 8.39 -10.37
N ALA A 12 -4.70 7.94 -9.45
CA ALA A 12 -6.06 7.50 -9.74
C ALA A 12 -6.94 8.73 -10.03
N ASN A 13 -7.95 8.56 -10.87
CA ASN A 13 -8.94 9.59 -11.17
C ASN A 13 -10.36 9.06 -10.93
N ALA A 14 -11.36 9.94 -11.06
CA ALA A 14 -12.75 9.60 -10.76
C ALA A 14 -13.29 8.41 -11.58
N THR A 15 -12.81 8.21 -12.82
CA THR A 15 -13.23 7.09 -13.67
C THR A 15 -12.61 5.75 -13.25
N ASP A 16 -11.58 5.76 -12.39
CA ASP A 16 -10.96 4.54 -11.87
C ASP A 16 -11.68 4.00 -10.62
N ILE A 17 -12.58 4.77 -9.98
CA ILE A 17 -13.14 4.47 -8.65
C ILE A 17 -13.84 3.10 -8.61
N ASP A 18 -14.71 2.81 -9.58
CA ASP A 18 -15.47 1.56 -9.61
C ASP A 18 -14.54 0.34 -9.74
N ILE A 19 -13.52 0.45 -10.59
CA ILE A 19 -12.53 -0.61 -10.82
C ILE A 19 -11.65 -0.79 -9.58
N ILE A 20 -11.20 0.30 -8.96
CA ILE A 20 -10.42 0.26 -7.72
C ILE A 20 -11.24 -0.40 -6.60
N TRP A 21 -12.52 -0.04 -6.50
CA TRP A 21 -13.40 -0.62 -5.50
C TRP A 21 -13.56 -2.13 -5.71
N GLU A 22 -13.76 -2.59 -6.95
CA GLU A 22 -13.81 -4.01 -7.28
C GLU A 22 -12.53 -4.75 -6.85
N ILE A 23 -11.35 -4.18 -7.14
CA ILE A 23 -10.04 -4.75 -6.76
C ILE A 23 -9.88 -4.82 -5.24
N ILE A 24 -10.38 -3.82 -4.52
CA ILE A 24 -10.38 -3.84 -3.05
C ILE A 24 -11.32 -4.94 -2.54
N GLN A 25 -12.52 -5.09 -3.10
CA GLN A 25 -13.46 -6.15 -2.70
C GLN A 25 -12.86 -7.55 -2.93
N GLN A 26 -12.22 -7.78 -4.06
CA GLN A 26 -11.45 -9.01 -4.33
C GLN A 26 -10.37 -9.24 -3.25
N SER A 27 -9.68 -8.19 -2.83
CA SER A 27 -8.65 -8.27 -1.79
C SER A 27 -9.22 -8.51 -0.40
N ILE A 28 -10.39 -7.96 -0.07
CA ILE A 28 -11.12 -8.25 1.18
C ILE A 28 -11.50 -9.73 1.24
N GLU A 29 -12.04 -10.26 0.14
CA GLU A 29 -12.48 -11.65 0.08
C GLU A 29 -11.31 -12.64 0.18
N ARG A 30 -10.20 -12.38 -0.51
CA ARG A 30 -8.98 -13.21 -0.37
C ARG A 30 -8.46 -13.22 1.06
N ARG A 31 -8.41 -12.06 1.73
CA ARG A 31 -7.99 -11.97 3.13
C ARG A 31 -8.91 -12.76 4.07
N ARG A 32 -10.22 -12.76 3.79
CA ARG A 32 -11.20 -13.55 4.53
C ARG A 32 -10.97 -15.05 4.35
N ILE A 33 -10.69 -15.48 3.12
CA ILE A 33 -10.37 -16.89 2.80
C ILE A 33 -9.07 -17.33 3.47
N ASP A 34 -8.06 -16.45 3.52
CA ASP A 34 -6.78 -16.67 4.20
C ASP A 34 -6.90 -16.65 5.74
N GLY A 35 -8.09 -16.39 6.29
CA GLY A 35 -8.38 -16.38 7.73
C GLY A 35 -7.96 -15.10 8.45
N SER A 36 -7.61 -14.03 7.72
CA SER A 36 -7.21 -12.76 8.31
C SER A 36 -8.41 -11.94 8.77
N ALA A 37 -8.32 -11.34 9.96
CA ALA A 37 -9.29 -10.35 10.44
C ALA A 37 -9.12 -8.97 9.77
N GLN A 38 -8.08 -8.79 8.94
CA GLN A 38 -7.85 -7.53 8.25
C GLN A 38 -8.98 -7.24 7.24
N TRP A 39 -9.53 -6.04 7.32
CA TRP A 39 -10.61 -5.53 6.47
C TRP A 39 -11.97 -6.20 6.62
N GLN A 40 -12.19 -6.91 7.73
CA GLN A 40 -13.46 -7.61 8.00
C GLN A 40 -14.45 -6.77 8.84
N ASN A 41 -14.14 -5.50 9.10
CA ASN A 41 -14.95 -4.58 9.92
C ASN A 41 -15.69 -3.51 9.10
N GLY A 42 -15.79 -3.66 7.77
CA GLY A 42 -16.41 -2.68 6.87
C GLY A 42 -15.48 -1.55 6.40
N TYR A 43 -14.19 -1.63 6.71
CA TYR A 43 -13.14 -0.76 6.19
C TYR A 43 -12.04 -1.59 5.49
N PRO A 44 -11.54 -1.21 4.30
CA PRO A 44 -11.96 -0.08 3.48
C PRO A 44 -13.33 -0.31 2.82
N ASN A 45 -13.96 0.78 2.39
CA ASN A 45 -15.24 0.81 1.68
C ASN A 45 -15.18 1.77 0.48
N LEU A 46 -16.26 1.84 -0.32
CA LEU A 46 -16.32 2.73 -1.49
C LEU A 46 -16.03 4.20 -1.12
N GLN A 47 -16.57 4.70 -0.01
CA GLN A 47 -16.33 6.07 0.45
C GLN A 47 -14.85 6.31 0.80
N THR A 48 -14.14 5.27 1.24
CA THR A 48 -12.69 5.34 1.45
C THR A 48 -11.97 5.55 0.12
N VAL A 49 -12.37 4.83 -0.94
CA VAL A 49 -11.80 4.99 -2.28
C VAL A 49 -12.10 6.38 -2.85
N GLU A 50 -13.34 6.84 -2.75
CA GLU A 50 -13.75 8.19 -3.19
C GLU A 50 -12.95 9.27 -2.45
N SER A 51 -12.75 9.11 -1.14
CA SER A 51 -11.93 10.00 -0.31
C SER A 51 -10.46 9.99 -0.75
N ASP A 52 -9.88 8.81 -0.99
CA ASP A 52 -8.49 8.69 -1.45
C ASP A 52 -8.28 9.38 -2.81
N VAL A 53 -9.20 9.19 -3.76
CA VAL A 53 -9.12 9.81 -5.09
C VAL A 53 -9.32 11.33 -4.99
N SER A 54 -10.31 11.80 -4.23
CA SER A 54 -10.60 13.24 -4.08
C SER A 54 -9.51 14.00 -3.33
N LYS A 55 -8.83 13.36 -2.37
CA LYS A 55 -7.67 13.90 -1.65
C LYS A 55 -6.35 13.68 -2.39
N GLU A 56 -6.40 13.11 -3.60
CA GLU A 56 -5.23 12.83 -4.42
C GLU A 56 -4.21 11.84 -3.82
N PHE A 57 -4.66 10.99 -2.89
CA PHE A 57 -3.86 9.94 -2.25
C PHE A 57 -3.85 8.63 -3.05
N GLY A 58 -4.88 8.39 -3.86
CA GLY A 58 -5.02 7.15 -4.64
C GLY A 58 -4.08 7.10 -5.84
N TYR A 59 -3.34 6.00 -5.99
CA TYR A 59 -2.51 5.69 -7.14
C TYR A 59 -2.81 4.27 -7.66
N VAL A 60 -2.58 4.07 -8.95
CA VAL A 60 -2.73 2.78 -9.61
C VAL A 60 -1.47 2.40 -10.38
N LEU A 61 -1.19 1.10 -10.39
CA LEU A 61 -0.26 0.48 -11.33
C LEU A 61 -1.09 -0.20 -12.42
N THR A 62 -0.91 0.21 -13.67
CA THR A 62 -1.58 -0.41 -14.81
C THR A 62 -0.66 -1.37 -15.55
N VAL A 63 -1.25 -2.38 -16.19
CA VAL A 63 -0.58 -3.31 -17.10
C VAL A 63 -1.38 -3.31 -18.40
N ASN A 64 -0.77 -2.87 -19.51
CA ASN A 64 -1.46 -2.71 -20.80
C ASN A 64 -2.77 -1.92 -20.68
N ASN A 65 -2.74 -0.82 -19.91
CA ASN A 65 -3.87 0.06 -19.58
C ASN A 65 -4.97 -0.51 -18.66
N GLU A 66 -4.88 -1.77 -18.24
CA GLU A 66 -5.77 -2.33 -17.21
C GLU A 66 -5.21 -2.05 -15.81
N ILE A 67 -6.05 -1.67 -14.85
CA ILE A 67 -5.62 -1.42 -13.46
C ILE A 67 -5.30 -2.77 -12.81
N ALA A 68 -4.04 -2.94 -12.42
CA ALA A 68 -3.57 -4.18 -11.83
C ALA A 68 -3.38 -4.08 -10.31
N VAL A 69 -2.98 -2.90 -9.81
CA VAL A 69 -2.75 -2.67 -8.38
C VAL A 69 -3.26 -1.30 -7.99
N TYR A 70 -3.94 -1.21 -6.85
CA TYR A 70 -4.28 0.02 -6.17
C TYR A 70 -3.42 0.21 -4.91
N VAL A 71 -3.10 1.47 -4.60
CA VAL A 71 -2.45 1.88 -3.36
C VAL A 71 -2.88 3.31 -3.00
N ALA A 72 -2.93 3.60 -1.70
CA ALA A 72 -3.01 4.97 -1.21
C ALA A 72 -1.67 5.40 -0.62
N LEU A 73 -1.15 6.55 -1.07
CA LEU A 73 0.08 7.17 -0.58
C LEU A 73 -0.28 8.47 0.13
N ILE A 74 0.02 8.55 1.43
CA ILE A 74 -0.36 9.68 2.28
C ILE A 74 0.88 10.30 2.92
N PHE A 75 0.97 11.63 2.90
CA PHE A 75 2.10 12.36 3.49
C PHE A 75 1.83 12.70 4.94
N ASN A 76 2.75 12.31 5.83
CA ASN A 76 2.79 12.71 7.24
C ASN A 76 1.50 12.48 8.07
N ASP A 77 0.53 11.73 7.55
CA ASP A 77 -0.81 11.58 8.15
C ASP A 77 -1.06 10.11 8.49
N GLU A 78 -0.50 9.71 9.62
CA GLU A 78 -0.85 8.47 10.33
C GLU A 78 -0.65 8.68 11.84
N PRO A 79 -1.70 9.15 12.56
CA PRO A 79 -1.61 9.50 13.97
C PRO A 79 -1.07 8.36 14.85
N ALA A 80 -1.35 7.10 14.51
CA ALA A 80 -0.90 5.95 15.31
C ALA A 80 0.64 5.79 15.32
N TYR A 81 1.34 6.39 14.35
CA TYR A 81 2.80 6.30 14.28
C TYR A 81 3.50 7.17 15.34
N SER A 82 2.78 8.13 15.93
CA SER A 82 3.30 8.95 17.04
C SER A 82 3.41 8.17 18.36
N THR A 83 2.72 7.03 18.47
CA THR A 83 2.67 6.18 19.68
C THR A 83 3.24 4.79 19.41
N ILE A 84 4.25 4.69 18.53
CA ILE A 84 4.92 3.42 18.25
C ILE A 84 5.59 2.86 19.52
N GLU A 85 5.43 1.56 19.76
CA GLU A 85 6.28 0.80 20.67
C GLU A 85 7.52 0.32 19.90
N GLY A 86 8.57 1.13 19.95
CA GLY A 86 9.79 0.98 19.15
C GLY A 86 10.35 2.35 18.78
N GLU A 87 11.07 2.44 17.67
CA GLU A 87 11.65 3.69 17.20
C GLU A 87 11.70 3.74 15.66
N TRP A 88 11.27 4.87 15.10
CA TRP A 88 11.44 5.16 13.68
C TRP A 88 12.90 5.46 13.37
N LEU A 89 13.36 5.12 12.17
CA LEU A 89 14.72 5.44 11.73
C LEU A 89 14.91 6.94 11.53
N THR A 90 13.83 7.66 11.19
CA THR A 90 13.84 9.10 10.99
C THR A 90 12.63 9.80 11.60
N THR A 91 12.81 11.08 11.91
CA THR A 91 11.77 11.99 12.45
C THR A 91 11.29 13.02 11.42
N GLY A 92 11.80 12.97 10.19
CA GLY A 92 11.46 13.90 9.11
C GLY A 92 10.14 13.55 8.42
N GLU A 93 9.91 14.21 7.27
CA GLU A 93 8.77 13.91 6.42
C GLU A 93 8.81 12.46 5.92
N PHE A 94 7.64 11.86 5.78
CA PHE A 94 7.49 10.50 5.31
C PHE A 94 6.24 10.32 4.44
N VAL A 95 6.31 9.32 3.57
CA VAL A 95 5.14 8.78 2.85
C VAL A 95 4.71 7.49 3.52
N VAL A 96 3.43 7.38 3.84
CA VAL A 96 2.79 6.18 4.35
C VAL A 96 2.11 5.42 3.21
N VAL A 97 2.30 4.10 3.19
CA VAL A 97 1.69 3.20 2.21
C VAL A 97 0.49 2.48 2.83
N HIS A 98 -0.71 2.75 2.31
CA HIS A 98 -1.93 2.08 2.72
C HIS A 98 -2.63 1.38 1.56
N ARG A 99 -3.54 0.45 1.93
CA ARG A 99 -4.55 -0.11 1.03
C ARG A 99 -3.98 -0.73 -0.26
N VAL A 100 -2.83 -1.39 -0.16
CA VAL A 100 -2.25 -2.15 -1.28
C VAL A 100 -3.20 -3.32 -1.62
N ALA A 101 -3.78 -3.27 -2.81
CA ALA A 101 -4.75 -4.25 -3.31
C ALA A 101 -4.42 -4.62 -4.76
N VAL A 102 -4.37 -5.92 -5.07
CA VAL A 102 -3.96 -6.43 -6.40
C VAL A 102 -5.16 -7.07 -7.08
N SER A 103 -5.49 -6.71 -8.31
CA SER A 103 -6.56 -7.38 -9.07
C SER A 103 -6.29 -8.90 -9.17
N GLU A 104 -7.35 -9.71 -9.12
CA GLU A 104 -7.24 -11.18 -9.28
C GLU A 104 -6.62 -11.60 -10.60
N ASN A 105 -6.91 -10.87 -11.69
CA ASN A 105 -6.31 -11.09 -13.02
C ASN A 105 -4.78 -10.99 -13.00
N PHE A 106 -4.24 -10.29 -12.00
CA PHE A 106 -2.84 -9.92 -11.85
C PHE A 106 -2.16 -10.51 -10.61
N ALA A 107 -2.90 -11.28 -9.81
CA ALA A 107 -2.40 -11.90 -8.59
C ALA A 107 -1.27 -12.91 -8.91
N GLY A 108 -0.28 -13.01 -8.01
CA GLY A 108 0.85 -13.92 -8.18
C GLY A 108 1.91 -13.49 -9.20
N GLN A 109 1.71 -12.39 -9.95
CA GLN A 109 2.65 -11.91 -10.97
C GLN A 109 3.75 -10.99 -10.42
N GLY A 110 3.87 -10.85 -9.10
CA GLY A 110 4.88 -10.01 -8.45
C GLY A 110 4.65 -8.51 -8.56
N LEU A 111 3.46 -8.07 -8.99
CA LEU A 111 3.16 -6.66 -9.22
C LEU A 111 3.11 -5.81 -7.94
N ALA A 112 2.68 -6.37 -6.81
CA ALA A 112 2.80 -5.68 -5.52
C ALA A 112 4.26 -5.41 -5.15
N LYS A 113 5.18 -6.35 -5.41
CA LYS A 113 6.62 -6.12 -5.18
C LYS A 113 7.16 -5.02 -6.10
N LYS A 114 6.74 -5.02 -7.37
CA LYS A 114 7.14 -4.01 -8.35
C LYS A 114 6.57 -2.63 -8.01
N LEU A 115 5.35 -2.56 -7.46
CA LEU A 115 4.74 -1.32 -6.98
C LEU A 115 5.66 -0.58 -6.00
N PHE A 116 6.33 -1.29 -5.10
CA PHE A 116 7.25 -0.66 -4.14
C PHE A 116 8.43 0.05 -4.81
N ASP A 117 8.92 -0.39 -5.98
CA ASP A 117 9.93 0.36 -6.73
C ASP A 117 9.37 1.74 -7.16
N TYR A 118 8.14 1.75 -7.67
CA TYR A 118 7.47 3.01 -8.06
C TYR A 118 7.15 3.91 -6.87
N ILE A 119 6.80 3.34 -5.71
CA ILE A 119 6.57 4.11 -4.47
C ILE A 119 7.85 4.79 -4.00
N GLU A 120 8.98 4.08 -4.05
CA GLU A 120 10.28 4.63 -3.66
C GLU A 120 10.69 5.77 -4.60
N ASP A 121 10.58 5.57 -5.92
CA ASP A 121 10.85 6.61 -6.93
C ASP A 121 9.90 7.80 -6.79
N PHE A 122 8.61 7.55 -6.55
CA PHE A 122 7.63 8.59 -6.27
C PHE A 122 8.02 9.40 -5.04
N THR A 123 8.30 8.75 -3.91
CA THR A 123 8.69 9.41 -2.66
C THR A 123 9.90 10.33 -2.87
N LYS A 124 10.94 9.84 -3.57
CA LYS A 124 12.11 10.66 -3.96
C LYS A 124 11.73 11.87 -4.81
N SER A 125 10.83 11.70 -5.79
CA SER A 125 10.37 12.80 -6.64
C SER A 125 9.65 13.91 -5.87
N GLN A 126 9.17 13.61 -4.66
CA GLN A 126 8.48 14.54 -3.76
C GLN A 126 9.46 15.16 -2.75
N ASN A 127 10.76 14.95 -2.91
CA ASN A 127 11.84 15.37 -1.98
C ASN A 127 11.70 14.77 -0.57
N VAL A 128 11.02 13.63 -0.45
CA VAL A 128 10.87 12.88 0.80
C VAL A 128 11.75 11.63 0.73
N LEU A 129 12.40 11.27 1.84
CA LEU A 129 13.35 10.15 1.91
C LEU A 129 12.92 9.05 2.87
N SER A 130 11.74 9.14 3.49
CA SER A 130 11.22 8.10 4.38
C SER A 130 9.94 7.51 3.82
N VAL A 131 9.91 6.19 3.65
CA VAL A 131 8.68 5.43 3.38
C VAL A 131 8.38 4.57 4.59
N LYS A 132 7.19 4.76 5.16
CA LYS A 132 6.71 4.00 6.31
C LYS A 132 5.52 3.12 5.92
N VAL A 133 5.47 1.92 6.46
CA VAL A 133 4.44 0.92 6.18
C VAL A 133 4.13 0.15 7.44
N ASP A 134 2.85 -0.04 7.74
CA ASP A 134 2.40 -0.98 8.76
C ASP A 134 1.63 -2.13 8.13
N THR A 135 1.74 -3.31 8.74
CA THR A 135 0.99 -4.47 8.30
C THR A 135 0.71 -5.44 9.43
N ASN A 136 -0.28 -6.32 9.25
CA ASN A 136 -0.57 -7.34 10.24
C ASN A 136 0.54 -8.39 10.32
N TYR A 137 0.68 -9.00 11.51
CA TYR A 137 1.62 -10.09 11.74
C TYR A 137 1.36 -11.32 10.85
N ASP A 138 0.10 -11.52 10.42
CA ASP A 138 -0.34 -12.63 9.57
C ASP A 138 -0.26 -12.32 8.05
N ASN A 139 0.09 -11.08 7.67
CA ASN A 139 0.23 -10.68 6.27
C ASN A 139 1.62 -11.07 5.72
N ILE A 140 1.86 -12.38 5.64
CA ILE A 140 3.15 -12.96 5.22
C ILE A 140 3.60 -12.45 3.86
N ALA A 141 2.66 -12.20 2.93
CA ALA A 141 2.98 -11.66 1.61
C ALA A 141 3.60 -10.26 1.69
N MET A 142 3.00 -9.35 2.46
CA MET A 142 3.56 -8.01 2.65
C MET A 142 4.88 -8.05 3.41
N LEU A 143 4.98 -8.84 4.47
CA LEU A 143 6.22 -8.98 5.25
C LEU A 143 7.41 -9.41 4.37
N LYS A 144 7.21 -10.38 3.47
CA LYS A 144 8.23 -10.80 2.50
C LYS A 144 8.59 -9.71 1.49
N ILE A 145 7.63 -8.89 1.06
CA ILE A 145 7.91 -7.76 0.16
C ILE A 145 8.81 -6.76 0.89
N LEU A 146 8.42 -6.33 2.08
CA LEU A 146 9.17 -5.38 2.91
C LEU A 146 10.59 -5.84 3.18
N GLU A 147 10.76 -7.10 3.61
CA GLU A 147 12.08 -7.71 3.81
C GLU A 147 12.91 -7.69 2.51
N SER A 148 12.34 -8.15 1.39
CA SER A 148 13.06 -8.19 0.11
C SER A 148 13.40 -6.82 -0.48
N LYS A 149 12.73 -5.76 -0.02
CA LYS A 149 12.95 -4.37 -0.42
C LYS A 149 13.85 -3.62 0.57
N GLY A 150 14.29 -4.25 1.66
CA GLY A 150 15.19 -3.64 2.63
C GLY A 150 14.50 -2.66 3.58
N TYR A 151 13.21 -2.84 3.85
CA TYR A 151 12.53 -2.12 4.92
C TYR A 151 12.97 -2.69 6.27
N SER A 152 13.27 -1.80 7.21
CA SER A 152 13.66 -2.15 8.58
C SER A 152 12.43 -2.20 9.46
N TYR A 153 12.36 -3.20 10.34
CA TYR A 153 11.34 -3.25 11.38
C TYR A 153 11.62 -2.18 12.44
N CYS A 154 10.61 -1.36 12.75
CA CYS A 154 10.72 -0.23 13.67
C CYS A 154 9.99 -0.46 15.00
N GLY A 155 9.10 -1.45 15.07
CA GLY A 155 8.30 -1.70 16.27
C GLY A 155 6.84 -2.02 15.94
N GLU A 156 5.96 -1.74 16.91
CA GLU A 156 4.53 -2.02 16.79
C GLU A 156 3.69 -0.76 16.97
N VAL A 157 2.64 -0.62 16.16
CA VAL A 157 1.68 0.49 16.25
C VAL A 157 0.28 -0.04 16.55
N PHE A 158 -0.47 0.72 17.34
CA PHE A 158 -1.78 0.31 17.85
C PHE A 158 -2.87 1.03 17.07
N LEU A 159 -3.56 0.30 16.21
CA LEU A 159 -4.72 0.80 15.48
C LEU A 159 -6.00 0.25 16.11
N ALA A 160 -7.14 0.88 15.81
CA ALA A 160 -8.46 0.38 16.25
C ALA A 160 -8.71 -1.08 15.80
N GLY A 161 -8.09 -1.51 14.71
CA GLY A 161 -8.14 -2.87 14.19
C GLY A 161 -7.08 -3.83 14.76
N GLY A 162 -6.43 -3.47 15.86
CA GLY A 162 -5.39 -4.25 16.54
C GLY A 162 -3.96 -3.78 16.23
N VAL A 163 -3.01 -4.53 16.79
CA VAL A 163 -1.57 -4.26 16.65
C VAL A 163 -1.10 -4.52 15.22
N ARG A 164 -0.22 -3.66 14.71
CA ARG A 164 0.48 -3.82 13.42
C ARG A 164 1.97 -3.74 13.61
N LYS A 165 2.70 -4.50 12.81
CA LYS A 165 4.15 -4.39 12.68
C LYS A 165 4.48 -3.20 11.79
N ALA A 166 5.29 -2.28 12.29
CA ALA A 166 5.69 -1.06 11.62
C ALA A 166 7.09 -1.19 11.01
N PHE A 167 7.25 -0.67 9.80
CA PHE A 167 8.48 -0.74 9.03
C PHE A 167 8.80 0.60 8.38
N GLU A 168 10.08 0.91 8.24
CA GLU A 168 10.57 2.10 7.55
C GLU A 168 11.71 1.75 6.61
N LYS A 169 11.74 2.43 5.45
CA LYS A 169 12.91 2.48 4.58
C LYS A 169 13.33 3.93 4.38
N VAL A 170 14.60 4.20 4.70
CA VAL A 170 15.25 5.46 4.36
C VAL A 170 15.84 5.34 2.96
N LEU A 171 15.41 6.21 2.06
CA LEU A 171 15.84 6.26 0.68
C LEU A 171 17.15 7.06 0.57
N ILE A 172 18.11 6.50 -0.16
CA ILE A 172 19.41 7.11 -0.47
C ILE A 172 19.39 7.58 -1.93
#